data_AF-A0A2E0HUC3-F1
#
_entry.id   AF-A0A2E0HUC3-F1
#
_cell.length_a   1.000
_cell.length_b   1.000
_cell.length_c   1.000
_cell.angle_alpha   90.00
_cell.angle_beta   90.00
_cell.angle_gamma   90.00
#
_symmetry.space_group_name_H-M   'P 1'
#
loop_
_entity.id
_entity.type
_entity.pdbx_description
1 polymer ?
#
loop_
_entity_poly.entity_id
_entity_poly.type
_entity_poly.pdbx_seq_one_letter_code
_entity_poly.pdbx_strand_id
1 'polypeptide(L)'
;MKNLLLILGLFLSLGIVADHHKNKEEKSKDGPKNPNHLMTFKQCKETKEGVGGILSLADKTWKEIEEYPEDESKWEEAAVLANMAANYSTIYEVWCKDMVNQRIKMRKIAEKKNHMKDHKHKERDKKDN
;
A
#
# COMPACT_ATOMS: atom_id res chain seq x y z
N MET A 1 20.33 36.91 -9.29
CA MET A 1 20.17 35.77 -10.22
C MET A 1 21.18 34.65 -10.02
N LYS A 2 22.45 34.91 -9.66
CA LYS A 2 23.46 33.86 -9.40
C LYS A 2 23.07 32.86 -8.30
N ASN A 3 22.45 33.33 -7.21
CA ASN A 3 22.05 32.43 -6.12
C ASN A 3 20.84 31.55 -6.45
N LEU A 4 19.98 31.97 -7.39
CA LEU A 4 18.82 31.19 -7.82
C LEU A 4 19.26 29.99 -8.69
N LEU A 5 20.28 30.20 -9.53
CA LEU A 5 20.88 29.14 -10.36
C LEU A 5 21.58 28.07 -9.52
N LEU A 6 22.18 28.45 -8.39
CA LEU A 6 22.81 27.50 -7.47
C LEU A 6 21.79 26.62 -6.74
N ILE A 7 20.62 27.18 -6.40
CA ILE A 7 19.53 26.44 -5.74
C ILE A 7 18.89 25.46 -6.73
N LEU A 8 18.62 25.89 -7.97
CA LEU A 8 18.08 25.01 -9.04
C LEU A 8 19.04 23.85 -9.39
N GLY A 9 20.35 24.09 -9.39
CA GLY A 9 21.35 23.04 -9.61
C GLY A 9 21.40 21.96 -8.54
N LEU A 10 21.05 22.30 -7.28
CA LEU A 10 21.06 21.36 -6.16
C LEU A 10 19.86 20.40 -6.17
N PHE A 11 18.70 20.85 -6.70
CA PHE A 11 17.51 20.01 -6.81
C PHE A 11 17.60 19.01 -7.98
N LEU A 12 18.32 19.35 -9.05
CA LEU A 12 18.51 18.47 -10.22
C LEU A 12 19.42 17.27 -9.94
N SER A 13 20.37 17.37 -9.00
CA SER A 13 21.29 16.28 -8.65
C SER A 13 20.68 15.24 -7.70
N LEU A 14 19.63 15.59 -6.95
CA LEU A 14 18.90 14.64 -6.10
C LEU A 14 17.91 13.76 -6.89
N GLY A 15 17.51 14.17 -8.09
CA GLY A 15 16.58 13.41 -8.94
C GLY A 15 17.19 12.19 -9.66
N ILE A 16 18.52 12.07 -9.71
CA ILE A 16 19.22 11.05 -10.53
C ILE A 16 19.59 9.80 -9.71
N VAL A 17 19.41 9.80 -8.37
CA VAL A 17 19.82 8.68 -7.48
C VAL A 17 18.65 7.80 -7.04
N ALA A 18 17.45 7.96 -7.60
CA ALA A 18 16.31 7.09 -7.28
C ALA A 18 16.24 5.81 -8.15
N ASP A 19 16.90 5.77 -9.31
CA ASP A 19 16.68 4.71 -10.31
C ASP A 19 17.90 3.81 -10.55
N HIS A 20 18.53 3.35 -9.46
CA HIS A 20 19.54 2.28 -9.52
C HIS A 20 19.06 1.00 -8.81
N HIS A 21 17.81 0.60 -9.09
CA HIS A 21 17.36 -0.74 -8.79
C HIS A 21 17.91 -1.71 -9.82
N LYS A 22 19.02 -2.36 -9.46
CA LYS A 22 19.59 -3.50 -10.18
C LYS A 22 18.51 -4.58 -10.30
N ASN A 23 17.95 -4.74 -11.49
CA ASN A 23 17.03 -5.82 -11.85
C ASN A 23 17.71 -7.18 -11.62
N LYS A 24 17.54 -7.74 -10.42
CA LYS A 24 17.49 -9.19 -10.27
C LYS A 24 16.02 -9.56 -10.38
N GLU A 25 15.59 -9.82 -11.61
CA GLU A 25 14.41 -10.63 -11.87
C GLU A 25 14.66 -12.03 -11.29
N GLU A 26 14.49 -12.18 -9.98
CA GLU A 26 14.08 -13.47 -9.46
C GLU A 26 12.68 -13.71 -10.02
N LYS A 27 12.62 -14.62 -11.00
CA LYS A 27 11.39 -15.23 -11.49
C LYS A 27 10.60 -15.76 -10.29
N SER A 28 9.74 -14.93 -9.72
CA SER A 28 8.77 -15.34 -8.72
C SER A 28 7.79 -16.28 -9.41
N LYS A 29 7.92 -17.56 -9.07
CA LYS A 29 7.02 -18.61 -9.55
C LYS A 29 5.62 -18.35 -8.99
N ASP A 30 4.66 -18.25 -9.91
CA ASP A 30 3.21 -18.43 -9.78
C ASP A 30 2.47 -17.65 -8.67
N GLY A 31 2.21 -16.37 -8.94
CA GLY A 31 1.02 -15.66 -8.47
C GLY A 31 0.01 -15.51 -9.62
N PRO A 32 -1.31 -15.39 -9.34
CA PRO A 32 -2.33 -15.32 -10.39
C PRO A 32 -2.00 -14.20 -11.38
N LYS A 33 -1.84 -14.56 -12.66
CA LYS A 33 -1.58 -13.67 -13.79
C LYS A 33 -2.82 -12.78 -14.01
N ASN A 34 -2.98 -11.72 -13.22
CA ASN A 34 -3.79 -10.59 -13.64
C ASN A 34 -2.98 -9.82 -14.69
N PRO A 35 -3.46 -9.71 -15.95
CA PRO A 35 -2.74 -8.99 -17.01
C PRO A 35 -2.55 -7.49 -16.74
N ASN A 36 -3.21 -6.91 -15.72
CA ASN A 36 -3.19 -5.50 -15.38
C ASN A 36 -2.49 -5.19 -14.03
N HIS A 37 -1.61 -6.04 -13.52
CA HIS A 37 -0.84 -5.73 -12.31
C HIS A 37 0.24 -4.67 -12.67
N LEU A 38 0.10 -3.44 -12.16
CA LEU A 38 1.19 -2.46 -12.15
C LEU A 38 2.07 -2.61 -10.89
N MET A 39 1.51 -3.13 -9.80
CA MET A 39 2.14 -3.16 -8.47
C MET A 39 2.15 -4.57 -7.87
N THR A 40 3.26 -4.92 -7.23
CA THR A 40 3.38 -6.16 -6.46
C THR A 40 2.55 -6.11 -5.18
N PHE A 41 2.26 -7.28 -4.58
CA PHE A 41 1.53 -7.33 -3.31
C PHE A 41 2.19 -6.51 -2.19
N LYS A 42 3.53 -6.49 -2.15
CA LYS A 42 4.28 -5.70 -1.17
C LYS A 42 4.02 -4.21 -1.38
N GLN A 43 4.19 -3.72 -2.60
CA GLN A 43 3.92 -2.32 -2.95
C GLN A 43 2.46 -1.95 -2.66
N CYS A 44 1.51 -2.83 -2.97
CA CYS A 44 0.11 -2.61 -2.64
C CYS A 44 -0.17 -2.50 -1.13
N LYS A 45 0.52 -3.29 -0.30
CA LYS A 45 0.44 -3.17 1.15
C LYS A 45 0.99 -1.82 1.61
N GLU A 46 2.14 -1.42 1.08
CA GLU A 46 2.77 -0.13 1.38
C GLU A 46 1.89 1.05 0.95
N THR A 47 1.26 1.00 -0.23
CA THR A 47 0.29 2.01 -0.68
C THR A 47 -0.90 2.11 0.27
N LYS A 48 -1.46 0.97 0.69
CA LYS A 48 -2.57 0.96 1.66
C LYS A 48 -2.16 1.60 3.00
N GLU A 49 -0.97 1.25 3.50
CA GLU A 49 -0.43 1.81 4.73
C GLU A 49 -0.17 3.31 4.59
N GLY A 50 0.36 3.76 3.45
CA GLY A 50 0.56 5.17 3.11
C GLY A 50 -0.76 5.96 3.10
N VAL A 51 -1.80 5.43 2.44
CA VAL A 51 -3.16 6.04 2.49
C VAL A 51 -3.63 6.21 3.93
N GLY A 52 -3.47 5.17 4.77
CA GLY A 52 -3.82 5.25 6.18
C GLY A 52 -3.03 6.32 6.95
N GLY A 53 -1.73 6.46 6.66
CA GLY A 53 -0.90 7.51 7.25
C GLY A 53 -1.36 8.91 6.87
N ILE A 54 -1.69 9.14 5.59
CA ILE A 54 -2.17 10.43 5.11
C ILE A 54 -3.53 10.78 5.74
N LEU A 55 -4.44 9.81 5.84
CA LEU A 55 -5.72 10.01 6.53
C LEU A 55 -5.52 10.36 8.00
N SER A 56 -4.58 9.70 8.68
CA SER A 56 -4.27 10.04 10.08
C SER A 56 -3.71 11.46 10.23
N LEU A 57 -2.96 11.96 9.24
CA LEU A 57 -2.50 13.35 9.22
C LEU A 57 -3.68 14.29 8.97
N ALA A 58 -4.54 14.00 7.99
CA ALA A 58 -5.73 14.80 7.70
C ALA A 58 -6.65 14.92 8.93
N ASP A 59 -6.90 13.83 9.65
CA ASP A 59 -7.67 13.83 10.90
C ASP A 59 -7.02 14.67 12.00
N LYS A 60 -5.69 14.69 12.06
CA LYS A 60 -4.98 15.54 13.03
C LYS A 60 -5.15 17.01 12.66
N THR A 61 -4.95 17.36 11.39
CA THR A 61 -5.14 18.73 10.89
C THR A 61 -6.59 19.18 11.09
N TRP A 62 -7.56 18.29 10.89
CA TRP A 62 -8.97 18.58 11.14
C TRP A 62 -9.26 18.97 12.60
N LYS A 63 -8.63 18.31 13.57
CA LYS A 63 -8.76 18.68 14.98
C LYS A 63 -8.15 20.06 15.28
N GLU A 64 -7.06 20.41 14.60
CA GLU A 64 -6.45 21.75 14.72
C GLU A 64 -7.39 22.83 14.15
N ILE A 65 -8.10 22.54 13.06
CA ILE A 65 -9.15 23.41 12.49
C ILE A 65 -10.33 23.57 13.46
N GLU A 66 -10.77 22.49 14.11
CA GLU A 66 -11.87 22.55 15.09
C GLU A 66 -11.53 23.47 16.27
N GLU A 67 -10.26 23.54 16.67
CA GLU A 67 -9.78 24.44 17.72
C GLU A 67 -9.59 25.89 17.21
N TYR A 68 -9.07 26.05 15.99
CA TYR A 68 -8.76 27.36 15.39
C TYR A 68 -9.29 27.47 13.95
N PRO A 69 -10.61 27.66 13.77
CA PRO A 69 -11.23 27.59 12.44
C PRO A 69 -10.84 28.74 11.50
N GLU A 70 -10.31 29.84 12.04
CA GLU A 70 -9.87 31.01 11.28
C GLU A 70 -8.49 30.80 10.61
N ASP A 71 -7.77 29.73 10.94
CA ASP A 71 -6.49 29.40 10.32
C ASP A 71 -6.71 28.79 8.93
N GLU A 72 -6.80 29.65 7.91
CA GLU A 72 -6.96 29.26 6.51
C GLU A 72 -5.87 28.28 6.03
N SER A 73 -4.66 28.34 6.59
CA SER A 73 -3.56 27.44 6.19
C SER A 73 -3.84 25.99 6.58
N LYS A 74 -4.57 25.77 7.67
CA LYS A 74 -4.95 24.43 8.13
C LYS A 74 -6.03 23.82 7.26
N TRP A 75 -6.97 24.64 6.79
CA TRP A 75 -7.96 24.21 5.79
C TRP A 75 -7.29 23.76 4.49
N GLU A 76 -6.29 24.52 4.01
CA GLU A 76 -5.52 24.14 2.83
C GLU A 76 -4.76 22.82 3.06
N GLU A 77 -4.06 22.69 4.20
CA GLU A 77 -3.34 21.47 4.57
C GLU A 77 -4.27 20.24 4.60
N ALA A 78 -5.44 20.36 5.24
CA ALA A 78 -6.44 19.29 5.29
C ALA A 78 -6.96 18.91 3.89
N ALA A 79 -7.23 19.90 3.04
CA ALA A 79 -7.69 19.66 1.67
C ALA A 79 -6.63 18.93 0.83
N VAL A 80 -5.35 19.31 0.94
CA VAL A 80 -4.24 18.66 0.24
C VAL A 80 -4.08 17.22 0.72
N LEU A 81 -4.09 16.98 2.03
CA LEU A 81 -3.97 15.64 2.60
C LEU A 81 -5.13 14.74 2.19
N ALA A 82 -6.37 15.23 2.27
CA ALA A 82 -7.55 14.48 1.84
C ALA A 82 -7.50 14.13 0.35
N ASN A 83 -7.10 15.08 -0.50
CA ASN A 83 -6.95 14.84 -1.93
C ASN A 83 -5.83 13.81 -2.22
N MET A 84 -4.70 13.89 -1.53
CA MET A 84 -3.62 12.91 -1.67
C MET A 84 -4.08 11.51 -1.25
N ALA A 85 -4.79 11.39 -0.13
CA ALA A 85 -5.37 10.12 0.32
C ALA A 85 -6.37 9.56 -0.71
N ALA A 86 -7.22 10.39 -1.31
CA ALA A 86 -8.18 9.98 -2.33
C ALA A 86 -7.49 9.49 -3.62
N ASN A 87 -6.48 10.21 -4.09
CA ASN A 87 -5.72 9.82 -5.29
C ASN A 87 -4.99 8.49 -5.09
N TYR A 88 -4.29 8.31 -3.96
CA TYR A 88 -3.61 7.04 -3.67
C TYR A 88 -4.59 5.89 -3.35
N SER A 89 -5.77 6.20 -2.81
CA SER A 89 -6.86 5.22 -2.68
C SER A 89 -7.33 4.71 -4.04
N THR A 90 -7.43 5.60 -5.03
CA THR A 90 -7.77 5.23 -6.41
C THR A 90 -6.68 4.33 -7.02
N ILE A 91 -5.40 4.64 -6.82
CA ILE A 91 -4.29 3.79 -7.24
C ILE A 91 -4.42 2.39 -6.62
N TYR A 92 -4.68 2.31 -5.31
CA TYR A 92 -4.90 1.03 -4.64
C TYR A 92 -6.11 0.28 -5.20
N GLU A 93 -7.22 0.97 -5.46
CA GLU A 93 -8.41 0.34 -6.01
C GLU A 93 -8.16 -0.27 -7.39
N VAL A 94 -7.56 0.49 -8.30
CA VAL A 94 -7.31 0.07 -9.69
C VAL A 94 -6.26 -1.04 -9.77
N TRP A 95 -5.17 -0.92 -9.01
CA TRP A 95 -4.00 -1.77 -9.22
C TRP A 95 -3.81 -2.87 -8.16
N CYS A 96 -4.44 -2.74 -6.99
CA CYS A 96 -4.13 -3.59 -5.83
C CYS A 96 -5.31 -4.42 -5.31
N LYS A 97 -6.53 -3.89 -5.33
CA LYS A 97 -7.72 -4.48 -4.70
C LYS A 97 -7.94 -5.94 -5.09
N ASP A 98 -7.90 -6.24 -6.38
CA ASP A 98 -8.15 -7.58 -6.89
C ASP A 98 -7.07 -8.58 -6.49
N MET A 99 -5.80 -8.20 -6.63
CA MET A 99 -4.68 -9.07 -6.23
C MET A 99 -4.74 -9.40 -4.73
N VAL A 100 -5.02 -8.41 -3.88
CA VAL A 100 -5.12 -8.60 -2.43
C VAL A 100 -6.31 -9.52 -2.11
N ASN A 101 -7.47 -9.30 -2.72
CA ASN A 101 -8.65 -10.14 -2.54
C ASN A 101 -8.40 -11.60 -2.97
N GLN A 102 -7.76 -11.81 -4.12
CA GLN A 102 -7.38 -13.15 -4.57
C GLN A 102 -6.42 -13.81 -3.59
N ARG A 103 -5.40 -13.10 -3.09
CA ARG A 103 -4.45 -13.66 -2.13
C ARG A 103 -5.12 -14.06 -0.81
N ILE A 104 -6.05 -13.26 -0.30
CA ILE A 104 -6.84 -13.58 0.89
C ILE A 104 -7.73 -14.81 0.65
N LYS A 105 -8.41 -14.87 -0.51
CA LYS A 105 -9.23 -16.03 -0.89
C LYS A 105 -8.41 -17.31 -0.92
N MET A 106 -7.22 -17.29 -1.52
CA MET A 106 -6.32 -18.44 -1.58
C MET A 106 -5.83 -18.87 -0.18
N ARG A 107 -5.52 -17.92 0.72
CA ARG A 107 -5.17 -18.22 2.12
C ARG A 107 -6.31 -18.93 2.85
N LYS A 108 -7.53 -18.42 2.77
CA LYS A 108 -8.72 -19.05 3.39
C LYS A 108 -8.96 -20.48 2.88
N ILE A 109 -8.76 -20.70 1.58
CA ILE A 109 -8.88 -22.05 0.99
C ILE A 109 -7.80 -22.98 1.54
N ALA A 110 -6.56 -22.51 1.65
CA ALA A 110 -5.45 -23.29 2.20
C ALA A 110 -5.70 -23.65 3.67
N GLU A 111 -6.12 -22.70 4.49
CA GLU A 111 -6.50 -22.91 5.89
C GLU A 111 -7.60 -23.96 6.02
N LYS A 112 -8.69 -23.84 5.25
CA LYS A 112 -9.79 -24.82 5.25
C LYS A 112 -9.32 -26.23 4.86
N LYS A 113 -8.42 -26.34 3.89
CA LYS A 113 -7.83 -27.62 3.48
C LYS A 113 -7.00 -28.24 4.60
N ASN A 114 -6.22 -27.43 5.32
CA ASN A 114 -5.39 -27.90 6.43
C ASN A 114 -6.27 -28.40 7.59
N HIS A 115 -7.28 -27.63 8.00
CA HIS A 115 -8.24 -28.07 9.02
C HIS A 115 -8.91 -29.40 8.65
N MET A 116 -9.34 -29.57 7.39
CA MET A 116 -9.96 -30.81 6.94
C MET A 116 -8.99 -32.01 6.95
N LYS A 117 -7.70 -31.78 6.67
CA LYS A 117 -6.66 -32.82 6.80
C LYS A 117 -6.43 -33.19 8.26
N ASP A 118 -6.33 -32.21 9.15
CA ASP A 118 -6.12 -32.44 10.58
C ASP A 118 -7.29 -33.22 11.20
N HIS A 119 -8.53 -32.88 10.83
CA HIS A 119 -9.71 -33.63 11.25
C HIS A 119 -9.68 -35.08 10.76
N LYS A 120 -9.32 -35.30 9.48
CA LYS A 120 -9.18 -36.66 8.92
C LYS A 120 -8.05 -37.46 9.57
N HIS A 121 -6.95 -36.81 9.97
CA HIS A 121 -5.85 -37.46 10.68
C HIS A 121 -6.31 -37.92 12.07
N LYS A 122 -6.91 -37.01 12.85
CA LYS A 122 -7.43 -37.30 14.20
C LYS A 122 -8.53 -38.37 14.19
N GLU A 123 -9.36 -38.43 13.15
CA GLU A 123 -10.37 -39.50 13.01
C GLU A 123 -9.76 -40.86 12.69
N ARG A 124 -8.64 -40.93 11.97
CA ARG A 124 -7.91 -42.19 11.73
C ARG A 124 -7.23 -42.67 13.00
N ASP A 125 -6.52 -41.79 13.69
CA ASP A 125 -5.84 -42.11 14.96
C ASP A 125 -6.81 -42.64 16.03
N LYS A 126 -8.10 -42.22 16.00
CA LYS A 126 -9.15 -42.73 16.88
C LYS A 126 -9.76 -44.07 16.46
N LYS A 127 -9.64 -44.47 15.19
CA LYS A 127 -10.14 -45.76 14.69
C LYS A 127 -9.10 -46.87 14.84
N ASP A 128 -7.82 -46.49 14.88
CA ASP A 128 -6.69 -47.41 14.97
C ASP A 128 -6.28 -47.71 16.43
N ASN A 129 -7.04 -47.21 17.42
CA ASN A 129 -6.85 -47.37 18.88
C ASN A 129 -8.12 -47.93 19.52
#